data_AF-A0A3D3Q937-F1
#
_entry.id   AF-A0A3D3Q937-F1
#
_cell.length_a   1.000
_cell.length_b   1.000
_cell.length_c   1.000
_cell.angle_alpha   90.00
_cell.angle_beta   90.00
_cell.angle_gamma   90.00
#
_symmetry.space_group_name_H-M   'P 1'
#
loop_
_entity.id
_entity.type
_entity.pdbx_description
1 polymer ?
#
loop_
_entity_poly.entity_id
_entity_poly.type
_entity_poly.pdbx_seq_one_letter_code
_entity_poly.pdbx_strand_id
1 'polypeptide(L)'
;DRLLTKLIESVDTDLPERLVADGIERHVEAARQRAARAATTLEDALAAQGWDEERFRTDAHAHVVRDLQTDLVLEAVARAEDLSVTDEDLAREVANLSQATGKNAGEVARLLEKTGQVGTLAGDIIRSKALDLLVEAADVDLGGAPNISEAETSTRSGGPSDE
;
A
#
# COMPACT_ATOMS: atom_id res chain seq x y z
N ASP A 1 -1.47 6.10 -4.69
CA ASP A 1 -0.46 5.22 -5.34
C ASP A 1 0.73 5.94 -5.98
N ARG A 2 0.57 6.74 -7.05
CA ARG A 2 1.73 7.27 -7.82
C ARG A 2 2.74 8.10 -7.01
N LEU A 3 2.32 8.84 -5.99
CA LEU A 3 3.21 9.59 -5.11
C LEU A 3 4.06 8.66 -4.24
N LEU A 4 3.42 7.68 -3.59
CA LEU A 4 4.09 6.68 -2.77
C LEU A 4 5.14 5.92 -3.60
N THR A 5 4.81 5.51 -4.82
CA THR A 5 5.76 4.87 -5.73
C THR A 5 6.98 5.75 -6.00
N LYS A 6 6.80 7.05 -6.29
CA LYS A 6 7.90 7.98 -6.50
C LYS A 6 8.76 8.18 -5.24
N LEU A 7 8.13 8.21 -4.08
CA LEU A 7 8.82 8.37 -2.80
C LEU A 7 9.69 7.15 -2.50
N ILE A 8 9.16 5.95 -2.74
CA ILE A 8 9.90 4.67 -2.63
C ILE A 8 11.09 4.65 -3.60
N GLU A 9 10.90 5.08 -4.86
CA GLU A 9 11.98 5.13 -5.86
C GLU A 9 13.10 6.11 -5.50
N SER A 10 12.80 7.13 -4.70
CA SER A 10 13.82 8.09 -4.21
C SER A 10 14.58 7.60 -2.97
N VAL A 11 14.13 6.51 -2.35
CA VAL A 11 14.68 5.99 -1.10
C VAL A 11 15.66 4.86 -1.41
N ASP A 12 16.94 5.23 -1.41
CA ASP A 12 18.04 4.27 -1.51
C ASP A 12 18.34 3.74 -0.10
N THR A 13 17.81 2.55 0.22
CA THR A 13 18.02 1.92 1.53
C THR A 13 18.62 0.54 1.37
N ASP A 14 19.72 0.31 2.08
CA ASP A 14 20.35 -1.01 2.21
C ASP A 14 19.43 -1.94 3.01
N LEU A 15 18.62 -2.72 2.28
CA LEU A 15 17.80 -3.76 2.87
C LEU A 15 18.68 -4.97 3.24
N PRO A 16 18.60 -5.47 4.49
CA PRO A 16 19.31 -6.69 4.86
C PRO A 16 18.90 -7.88 3.98
N GLU A 17 19.87 -8.55 3.37
CA GLU A 17 19.64 -9.69 2.47
C GLU A 17 18.75 -10.77 3.10
N ARG A 18 18.94 -11.03 4.40
CA ARG A 18 18.12 -12.00 5.14
C ARG A 18 16.63 -11.63 5.15
N LEU A 19 16.31 -10.34 5.32
CA LEU A 19 14.91 -9.89 5.33
C LEU A 19 14.27 -10.05 3.94
N VAL A 20 15.02 -9.74 2.88
CA VAL A 20 14.57 -9.93 1.50
C VAL A 20 14.36 -11.41 1.20
N ALA A 21 15.33 -12.27 1.56
CA ALA A 21 15.24 -13.71 1.39
C ALA A 21 14.04 -14.31 2.13
N ASP A 22 13.85 -13.97 3.41
CA ASP A 22 12.70 -14.43 4.19
C ASP A 22 11.38 -13.94 3.60
N GLY A 23 11.34 -12.72 3.05
CA GLY A 23 10.18 -12.18 2.35
C GLY A 23 9.85 -12.97 1.07
N ILE A 24 10.85 -13.32 0.28
CA ILE A 24 10.68 -14.13 -0.93
C ILE A 24 10.15 -15.51 -0.55
N GLU A 25 10.69 -16.16 0.47
CA GLU A 25 10.19 -17.47 0.93
C GLU A 25 8.74 -17.39 1.41
N ARG A 26 8.37 -16.35 2.15
CA ARG A 26 6.95 -16.13 2.53
C ARG A 26 6.06 -15.94 1.31
N HIS A 27 6.53 -15.22 0.30
CA HIS A 27 5.78 -14.99 -0.93
C HIS A 27 5.57 -16.29 -1.72
N VAL A 28 6.61 -17.12 -1.81
CA VAL A 28 6.57 -18.45 -2.43
C VAL A 28 5.63 -19.37 -1.66
N GLU A 29 5.75 -19.44 -0.34
CA GLU A 29 4.90 -20.27 0.50
C GLU A 29 3.43 -19.87 0.40
N ALA A 30 3.12 -18.56 0.39
CA ALA A 30 1.77 -18.08 0.16
C ALA A 30 1.22 -18.51 -1.22
N ALA A 31 2.07 -18.50 -2.26
CA ALA A 31 1.69 -19.00 -3.58
C ALA A 31 1.46 -20.52 -3.59
N ARG A 32 2.31 -21.30 -2.92
CA ARG A 32 2.12 -22.75 -2.73
C ARG A 32 0.79 -23.05 -2.03
N GLN A 33 0.46 -22.33 -0.96
CA GLN A 33 -0.81 -22.49 -0.26
C GLN A 33 -2.02 -22.14 -1.13
N ARG A 34 -1.93 -21.08 -1.95
CA ARG A 34 -3.00 -20.73 -2.90
C ARG A 34 -3.19 -21.82 -3.95
N ALA A 35 -2.11 -22.34 -4.53
CA ALA A 35 -2.14 -23.44 -5.48
C ALA A 35 -2.78 -24.70 -4.86
N ALA A 36 -2.37 -25.06 -3.64
CA ALA A 36 -2.93 -26.20 -2.91
C ALA A 36 -4.45 -26.06 -2.67
N ARG A 37 -4.93 -24.86 -2.33
CA ARG A 37 -6.38 -24.58 -2.19
C ARG A 37 -7.14 -24.70 -3.51
N ALA A 38 -6.47 -24.44 -4.63
CA ALA A 38 -6.99 -24.64 -5.98
C ALA A 38 -6.79 -26.10 -6.49
N ALA A 39 -6.39 -27.02 -5.61
CA ALA A 39 -6.11 -28.42 -5.93
C ALA A 39 -5.06 -28.61 -7.04
N THR A 40 -4.06 -27.73 -7.10
CA THR A 40 -2.94 -27.79 -8.03
C THR A 40 -1.59 -27.62 -7.31
N THR A 41 -0.49 -27.81 -8.03
CA THR A 41 0.87 -27.52 -7.55
C THR A 41 1.29 -26.09 -7.93
N LEU A 42 2.30 -25.54 -7.25
CA LEU A 42 2.84 -24.23 -7.65
C LEU A 42 3.43 -24.32 -9.06
N GLU A 43 4.13 -25.41 -9.34
CA GLU A 43 4.82 -25.67 -10.59
C GLU A 43 3.83 -25.69 -11.77
N ASP A 44 2.70 -26.40 -11.64
CA ASP A 44 1.66 -26.42 -12.66
C ASP A 44 0.97 -25.06 -12.81
N ALA A 45 0.75 -24.35 -11.69
CA ALA A 45 0.16 -23.02 -11.71
C ALA A 45 1.05 -21.97 -12.39
N LEU A 46 2.37 -22.05 -12.21
CA LEU A 46 3.34 -21.20 -12.91
C LEU A 46 3.44 -21.57 -14.39
N ALA A 47 3.50 -22.87 -14.71
CA ALA A 47 3.55 -23.34 -16.09
C ALA A 47 2.32 -22.91 -16.90
N ALA A 48 1.13 -22.89 -16.30
CA ALA A 48 -0.10 -22.40 -16.94
C ALA A 48 -0.01 -20.91 -17.36
N GLN A 49 0.86 -20.13 -16.71
CA GLN A 49 1.11 -18.72 -16.99
C GLN A 49 2.38 -18.50 -17.85
N GLY A 50 3.06 -19.59 -18.24
CA GLY A 50 4.33 -19.56 -18.97
C GLY A 50 5.50 -19.07 -18.12
N TRP A 51 5.45 -19.29 -16.81
CA TRP A 51 6.49 -18.92 -15.86
C TRP A 51 7.20 -20.16 -15.32
N ASP A 52 8.48 -20.03 -15.02
CA ASP A 52 9.23 -20.98 -14.19
C ASP A 52 9.40 -20.41 -12.77
N GLU A 53 9.97 -21.23 -11.88
CA GLU A 53 10.20 -20.82 -10.48
C GLU A 53 11.23 -19.68 -10.38
N GLU A 54 12.25 -19.64 -11.24
CA GLU A 54 13.27 -18.59 -11.22
C GLU A 54 12.67 -17.21 -11.54
N ARG A 55 11.87 -17.13 -12.60
CA ARG A 55 11.12 -15.92 -12.96
C ARG A 55 10.19 -15.51 -11.83
N PHE A 56 9.47 -16.46 -11.24
CA PHE A 56 8.55 -16.18 -10.14
C PHE A 56 9.29 -15.62 -8.91
N ARG A 57 10.45 -16.19 -8.56
CA ARG A 57 11.28 -15.70 -7.44
C ARG A 57 11.90 -14.33 -7.73
N THR A 58 12.24 -14.04 -8.98
CA THR A 58 12.72 -12.72 -9.41
C THR A 58 11.63 -11.66 -9.26
N ASP A 59 10.40 -11.96 -9.66
CA ASP A 59 9.25 -11.09 -9.48
C ASP A 59 8.93 -10.89 -7.98
N ALA A 60 8.95 -11.99 -7.21
CA ALA A 60 8.79 -11.94 -5.75
C ALA A 60 9.86 -11.08 -5.07
N HIS A 61 11.12 -11.13 -5.52
CA HIS A 61 12.18 -10.25 -5.02
C HIS A 61 11.85 -8.78 -5.25
N ALA A 62 11.47 -8.40 -6.47
CA ALA A 62 11.11 -7.02 -6.79
C ALA A 62 9.90 -6.53 -5.97
N HIS A 63 8.93 -7.41 -5.73
CA HIS A 63 7.78 -7.12 -4.87
C HIS A 63 8.20 -6.92 -3.41
N VAL A 64 8.95 -7.87 -2.84
CA VAL A 64 9.40 -7.83 -1.44
C VAL A 64 10.28 -6.62 -1.15
N VAL A 65 11.20 -6.27 -2.05
CA VAL A 65 12.03 -5.06 -1.90
C VAL A 65 11.15 -3.81 -1.83
N ARG A 66 10.18 -3.69 -2.74
CA ARG A 66 9.25 -2.55 -2.74
C ARG A 66 8.42 -2.50 -1.47
N ASP A 67 7.91 -3.63 -1.00
CA ASP A 67 7.11 -3.69 0.23
C ASP A 67 7.94 -3.25 1.45
N LEU A 68 9.17 -3.76 1.58
CA LEU A 68 10.07 -3.37 2.67
C LEU A 68 10.44 -1.88 2.62
N GLN A 69 10.69 -1.32 1.43
CA GLN A 69 10.91 0.12 1.28
C GLN A 69 9.67 0.93 1.66
N THR A 70 8.48 0.45 1.26
CA THR A 70 7.21 1.09 1.63
C THR A 70 7.05 1.12 3.14
N ASP A 71 7.27 -0.01 3.81
CA ASP A 71 7.19 -0.10 5.26
C ASP A 71 8.13 0.88 5.96
N LEU A 72 9.38 0.98 5.49
CA LEU A 72 10.37 1.91 6.04
C LEU A 72 9.97 3.37 5.85
N VAL A 73 9.43 3.72 4.68
CA VAL A 73 8.94 5.07 4.40
C VAL A 73 7.76 5.43 5.30
N LEU A 74 6.77 4.55 5.40
CA LEU A 74 5.60 4.78 6.25
C LEU A 74 5.99 4.84 7.74
N GLU A 75 6.95 4.03 8.15
CA GLU A 75 7.49 4.09 9.51
C GLU A 75 8.24 5.41 9.78
N ALA A 76 9.01 5.91 8.82
CA ALA A 76 9.67 7.20 8.94
C ALA A 76 8.66 8.36 9.06
N VAL A 77 7.60 8.33 8.25
CA VAL A 77 6.49 9.31 8.33
C VAL A 77 5.80 9.22 9.68
N ALA A 78 5.45 8.00 10.13
CA ALA A 78 4.80 7.81 11.41
C ALA A 78 5.62 8.36 12.58
N ARG A 79 6.94 8.18 12.56
CA ARG A 79 7.84 8.73 13.58
C ARG A 79 7.98 10.25 13.47
N ALA A 80 8.05 10.80 12.26
CA ALA A 80 8.19 12.24 12.05
C ALA A 80 6.96 13.02 12.52
N GLU A 81 5.77 12.45 12.32
CA GLU A 81 4.48 13.05 12.68
C GLU A 81 3.95 12.60 14.06
N ASP A 82 4.76 11.86 14.83
CA ASP A 82 4.41 11.31 16.17
C ASP A 82 3.06 10.56 16.18
N LEU A 83 2.84 9.73 15.15
CA LEU A 83 1.61 8.97 15.02
C LEU A 83 1.53 7.88 16.07
N SER A 84 0.41 7.87 16.78
CA SER A 84 0.07 6.87 17.78
C SER A 84 -1.28 6.22 17.46
N VAL A 85 -1.46 5.01 17.97
CA VAL A 85 -2.75 4.30 17.90
C VAL A 85 -3.57 4.70 19.11
N THR A 86 -4.81 5.14 18.87
CA THR A 86 -5.76 5.40 19.95
C THR A 86 -6.68 4.19 20.18
N ASP A 87 -7.37 4.19 21.32
CA ASP A 87 -8.37 3.16 21.63
C ASP A 87 -9.50 3.16 20.60
N GLU A 88 -9.88 4.34 20.08
CA GLU A 88 -10.87 4.47 19.01
C GLU A 88 -10.39 3.87 17.69
N ASP A 89 -9.10 4.00 17.36
CA ASP A 89 -8.53 3.38 16.17
C ASP A 89 -8.59 1.85 16.25
N LEU A 90 -8.22 1.29 17.41
CA LEU A 90 -8.33 -0.15 17.65
C LEU A 90 -9.79 -0.62 17.62
N ALA A 91 -10.70 0.12 18.26
CA ALA A 91 -12.12 -0.24 18.28
C ALA A 91 -12.73 -0.23 16.88
N ARG A 92 -12.38 0.76 16.06
CA ARG A 92 -12.80 0.86 14.66
C ARG A 92 -12.28 -0.31 13.85
N GLU A 93 -11.01 -0.66 14.00
CA GLU A 93 -10.42 -1.74 13.23
C GLU A 93 -10.95 -3.12 13.65
N VAL A 94 -11.18 -3.33 14.94
CA VAL A 94 -11.90 -4.52 15.43
C VAL A 94 -13.31 -4.60 14.84
N ALA A 95 -14.02 -3.48 14.72
CA ALA A 95 -15.33 -3.44 14.08
C ALA A 95 -15.24 -3.79 12.58
N ASN A 96 -14.24 -3.29 11.86
CA ASN A 96 -13.99 -3.62 10.46
C ASN A 96 -13.75 -5.13 10.28
N LEU A 97 -12.86 -5.71 11.10
CA LEU A 97 -12.57 -7.14 11.10
C LEU A 97 -13.79 -8.00 11.46
N SER A 98 -14.61 -7.53 12.40
CA SER A 98 -15.88 -8.15 12.77
C SER A 98 -16.82 -8.25 11.56
N GLN A 99 -16.97 -7.16 10.81
CA GLN A 99 -17.78 -7.15 9.58
C GLN A 99 -17.21 -8.08 8.51
N ALA A 100 -15.89 -8.02 8.27
CA ALA A 100 -15.22 -8.82 7.24
C ALA A 100 -15.28 -10.33 7.51
N THR A 101 -15.25 -10.74 8.79
CA THR A 101 -15.23 -12.15 9.19
C THR A 101 -16.59 -12.71 9.60
N GLY A 102 -17.61 -11.85 9.72
CA GLY A 102 -18.93 -12.22 10.24
C GLY A 102 -18.95 -12.59 11.72
N LYS A 103 -17.85 -12.35 12.45
CA LYS A 103 -17.72 -12.62 13.89
C LYS A 103 -18.16 -11.42 14.71
N ASN A 104 -18.55 -11.62 15.96
CA ASN A 104 -18.82 -10.52 16.88
C ASN A 104 -17.52 -9.77 17.26
N ALA A 105 -17.56 -8.44 17.35
CA ALA A 105 -16.40 -7.59 17.70
C ALA A 105 -15.68 -8.01 18.99
N GLY A 106 -16.41 -8.39 20.05
CA GLY A 106 -15.81 -8.89 21.29
C GLY A 106 -15.14 -10.26 21.13
N GLU A 107 -15.59 -11.10 20.20
CA GLU A 107 -14.88 -12.34 19.85
C GLU A 107 -13.59 -12.04 19.10
N VAL A 108 -13.63 -11.09 18.15
CA VAL A 108 -12.45 -10.64 17.40
C VAL A 108 -11.38 -10.06 18.34
N ALA A 109 -11.76 -9.15 19.23
CA ALA A 109 -10.84 -8.55 20.20
C ALA A 109 -10.16 -9.63 21.08
N ARG A 110 -10.96 -10.54 21.66
CA ARG A 110 -10.43 -11.65 22.46
C ARG A 110 -9.49 -12.56 21.67
N LEU A 111 -9.78 -12.79 20.39
CA LEU A 111 -8.91 -13.61 19.54
C LEU A 111 -7.57 -12.91 19.33
N LEU A 112 -7.57 -11.62 18.99
CA LEU A 112 -6.36 -10.82 18.78
C LEU A 112 -5.49 -10.77 20.04
N GLU A 113 -6.09 -10.59 21.21
CA GLU A 113 -5.38 -10.65 22.50
C GLU A 113 -4.78 -12.04 22.73
N LYS A 114 -5.58 -13.11 22.56
CA LYS A 114 -5.14 -14.49 22.80
C LYS A 114 -4.02 -14.92 21.86
N THR A 115 -4.01 -14.44 20.62
CA THR A 115 -2.97 -14.75 19.63
C THR A 115 -1.78 -13.78 19.67
N GLY A 116 -1.84 -12.74 20.52
CA GLY A 116 -0.80 -11.72 20.60
C GLY A 116 -0.73 -10.79 19.39
N GLN A 117 -1.79 -10.71 18.59
CA GLN A 117 -1.83 -9.94 17.34
C GLN A 117 -2.19 -8.47 17.51
N VAL A 118 -2.50 -8.02 18.73
CA VAL A 118 -2.82 -6.60 19.01
C VAL A 118 -1.68 -5.67 18.57
N GLY A 119 -0.42 -6.07 18.77
CA GLY A 119 0.74 -5.28 18.33
C GLY A 119 0.87 -5.20 16.80
N THR A 120 0.60 -6.30 16.10
CA THR A 120 0.55 -6.31 14.63
C THR A 120 -0.54 -5.37 14.12
N LEU A 121 -1.74 -5.45 14.71
CA LEU A 121 -2.86 -4.59 14.35
C LEU A 121 -2.54 -3.11 14.57
N ALA A 122 -1.92 -2.78 15.71
CA ALA A 122 -1.46 -1.42 15.98
C ALA A 122 -0.46 -0.93 14.93
N GLY A 123 0.49 -1.78 14.51
CA GLY A 123 1.42 -1.47 13.43
C GLY A 123 0.73 -1.22 12.08
N ASP A 124 -0.29 -2.02 11.75
CA ASP A 124 -1.09 -1.86 10.54
C ASP A 124 -1.88 -0.53 10.55
N ILE A 125 -2.47 -0.19 11.70
CA ILE A 125 -3.17 1.10 11.90
C ILE A 125 -2.20 2.27 11.70
N ILE A 126 -1.00 2.23 12.29
CA ILE A 126 -0.01 3.30 12.14
C ILE A 126 0.40 3.48 10.68
N ARG A 127 0.65 2.38 9.96
CA ARG A 127 0.97 2.43 8.53
C ARG A 127 -0.17 3.02 7.71
N SER A 128 -1.42 2.65 7.99
CA SER A 128 -2.59 3.24 7.32
C SER A 128 -2.66 4.74 7.55
N LYS A 129 -2.49 5.20 8.80
CA LYS A 129 -2.49 6.63 9.14
C LYS A 129 -1.37 7.41 8.45
N ALA A 130 -0.17 6.83 8.39
CA ALA A 130 0.96 7.44 7.68
C ALA A 130 0.69 7.54 6.17
N LEU A 131 0.07 6.52 5.58
CA LEU A 131 -0.32 6.54 4.17
C LEU A 131 -1.39 7.60 3.90
N ASP A 132 -2.41 7.68 4.74
CA ASP A 132 -3.48 8.67 4.61
C ASP A 132 -2.90 10.10 4.64
N LEU A 133 -1.98 10.39 5.56
CA LEU A 133 -1.29 11.68 5.61
C LEU A 133 -0.48 11.99 4.34
N LEU A 134 0.23 11.00 3.79
CA LEU A 134 0.97 11.18 2.53
C LEU A 134 0.02 11.49 1.36
N VAL A 135 -1.14 10.83 1.32
CA VAL A 135 -2.15 11.07 0.27
C VAL A 135 -2.79 12.45 0.43
N GLU A 136 -3.15 12.84 1.65
CA GLU A 136 -3.69 14.17 1.93
C GLU A 136 -2.70 15.28 1.58
N ALA A 137 -1.43 15.15 1.98
CA ALA A 137 -0.38 16.12 1.66
C ALA A 137 -0.16 16.26 0.14
N ALA A 138 -0.25 15.15 -0.60
CA ALA A 138 -0.14 15.15 -2.05
C ALA A 138 -1.34 15.80 -2.75
N ASP A 139 -2.54 15.62 -2.22
CA ASP A 139 -3.74 16.28 -2.76
C ASP A 139 -3.72 17.78 -2.50
N VAL A 140 -3.19 18.20 -1.33
CA VAL A 140 -2.98 19.63 -1.01
C VAL A 140 -1.97 20.29 -1.95
N ASP A 141 -0.90 19.60 -2.34
CA ASP A 141 0.09 20.12 -3.31
C ASP A 141 -0.49 20.20 -4.74
N LEU A 142 -1.41 19.30 -5.10
CA LEU A 142 -2.16 19.37 -6.37
C LEU A 142 -3.32 20.40 -6.35
N GLY A 143 -3.79 20.78 -5.16
CA GLY A 143 -4.80 21.83 -4.93
C GLY A 143 -4.26 23.26 -4.98
N GLY A 144 -2.94 23.44 -5.15
CA GLY A 144 -2.25 24.73 -5.25
C GLY A 144 -2.02 25.24 -6.68
N ALA A 145 -2.60 24.64 -7.71
CA ALA A 145 -2.52 25.17 -9.07
C ALA A 145 -3.46 26.37 -9.25
N PRO A 146 -2.98 27.51 -9.79
CA PRO A 146 -3.82 28.67 -10.00
C PRO A 146 -4.92 28.31 -11.00
N ASN A 147 -6.15 28.68 -10.63
CA ASN A 147 -7.32 28.58 -11.47
C ASN A 147 -7.08 29.40 -12.75
N ILE A 148 -6.63 28.75 -13.83
CA ILE A 148 -6.74 29.30 -15.19
C ILE A 148 -8.16 29.05 -15.71
N SER A 149 -9.13 29.58 -14.97
CA SER A 149 -10.45 29.88 -15.52
C SER A 149 -10.34 31.22 -16.24
N GLU A 150 -10.78 31.23 -17.50
CA GLU A 150 -11.10 32.41 -18.32
C GLU A 150 -9.91 33.20 -18.88
N ALA A 151 -9.30 32.67 -19.95
CA ALA A 151 -8.84 33.52 -21.04
C ALA A 151 -9.96 33.62 -22.09
N GLU A 152 -10.68 34.72 -21.99
CA GLU A 152 -11.70 35.26 -22.87
C GLU A 152 -11.49 34.94 -24.37
N THR A 153 -12.38 34.14 -24.96
CA THR A 153 -12.67 34.19 -26.40
C THR A 153 -14.06 34.74 -26.63
N SER A 154 -14.21 36.05 -26.47
CA SER A 154 -15.23 36.87 -27.16
C SER A 154 -14.94 38.35 -26.81
N THR A 155 -14.39 39.20 -27.67
CA THR A 155 -15.15 39.83 -28.76
C THR A 155 -14.29 40.89 -29.46
N ARG A 156 -14.40 40.95 -30.80
CA ARG A 156 -14.45 42.13 -31.71
C ARG A 156 -13.91 41.67 -33.07
N SER A 157 -14.73 41.24 -34.03
CA SER A 157 -15.63 42.08 -34.85
C SER A 157 -15.02 43.43 -35.21
N GLY A 158 -14.63 43.57 -36.48
CA GLY A 158 -14.27 44.83 -37.10
C GLY A 158 -13.35 44.64 -38.32
N GLY A 159 -13.94 44.38 -39.49
CA GLY A 159 -13.31 44.80 -40.77
C GLY A 159 -13.20 46.34 -40.82
N PRO A 160 -12.48 46.92 -41.80
CA PRO A 160 -12.88 46.80 -43.21
C PRO A 160 -11.71 46.67 -44.22
N SER A 161 -12.14 46.43 -45.46
CA SER A 161 -11.55 46.71 -46.77
C SER A 161 -10.27 47.57 -46.84
N ASP A 162 -9.29 47.17 -47.65
CA ASP A 162 -9.05 47.78 -48.98
C ASP A 162 -7.83 47.15 -49.67
N GLU A 163 -7.95 47.07 -51.01
CA GLU A 163 -6.95 46.82 -52.08
C GLU A 163 -6.49 45.39 -52.42
#